data_AF-A0A6J3LXX5-F1
#
_entry.id   AF-A0A6J3LXX5-F1
#
_cell.length_a   1.000
_cell.length_b   1.000
_cell.length_c   1.000
_cell.angle_alpha   90.00
_cell.angle_beta   90.00
_cell.angle_gamma   90.00
#
_symmetry.space_group_name_H-M   'P 1'
#
loop_
_entity.id
_entity.type
_entity.pdbx_description
1 polymer ?
#
loop_
_entity_poly.entity_id
_entity_poly.type
_entity_poly.pdbx_seq_one_letter_code
_entity_poly.pdbx_strand_id
1 'polypeptide(L)'
;MGHDLSSAALGLDLESSEPLYPTFSVFGDLYDGSESSLTQRRPIPDFPLSESYNVTNVPSLLPRMSAMSDETLFFAFYQNPRGLEQEQAGIELHARFWRWHKILRRWLQKDTAEANRITSPVLVDLTNGAPIDGAVTRPTPTTERGVFIFFEPTPHWRRERREFTLNYDELDHRQGGDNAFGPGLAGLQ
;
A
#
# COMPACT_ATOMS: atom_id res chain seq x y z
N MET A 1 -15.59 -38.17 20.26
CA MET A 1 -14.86 -36.88 20.33
C MET A 1 -15.53 -35.94 19.35
N GLY A 2 -15.77 -34.67 19.72
CA GLY A 2 -16.39 -33.67 18.86
C GLY A 2 -15.38 -32.58 18.51
N HIS A 3 -15.43 -32.09 17.27
CA HIS A 3 -14.67 -30.92 16.82
C HIS A 3 -15.64 -29.78 16.54
N ASP A 4 -15.20 -28.55 16.79
CA ASP A 4 -15.94 -27.35 16.43
C ASP A 4 -15.99 -27.21 14.90
N LEU A 5 -17.20 -27.06 14.37
CA LEU A 5 -17.48 -26.92 12.94
C LEU A 5 -17.85 -25.48 12.58
N SER A 6 -17.58 -24.51 13.45
CA SER A 6 -17.82 -23.10 13.17
C SER A 6 -17.06 -22.63 11.91
N SER A 7 -17.62 -21.65 11.19
CA SER A 7 -17.00 -21.07 10.00
C SER A 7 -15.59 -20.54 10.29
N ALA A 8 -15.34 -20.08 11.51
CA ALA A 8 -14.04 -19.64 11.99
C ALA A 8 -13.05 -20.81 12.21
N ALA A 9 -13.53 -21.96 12.70
CA ALA A 9 -12.70 -23.15 12.89
C ALA A 9 -12.31 -23.83 11.57
N LEU A 10 -13.21 -23.79 10.58
CA LEU A 10 -13.01 -24.43 9.27
C LEU A 10 -12.51 -23.48 8.19
N GLY A 11 -12.50 -22.17 8.42
CA GLY A 11 -12.16 -21.17 7.41
C GLY A 11 -13.12 -21.20 6.20
N LEU A 12 -14.34 -21.68 6.40
CA LEU A 12 -15.35 -21.93 5.38
C LEU A 12 -16.66 -21.30 5.84
N ASP A 13 -17.24 -20.42 5.02
CA ASP A 13 -18.51 -19.77 5.36
C ASP A 13 -19.67 -20.74 5.20
N LEU A 14 -20.02 -21.48 6.25
CA LEU A 14 -21.12 -22.45 6.24
C LEU A 14 -22.51 -21.79 6.27
N GLU A 15 -22.58 -20.49 6.48
CA GLU A 15 -23.83 -19.73 6.58
C GLU A 15 -24.22 -19.07 5.26
N SER A 16 -23.33 -19.11 4.26
CA SER A 16 -23.61 -18.59 2.92
C SER A 16 -24.71 -19.38 2.21
N SER A 17 -25.61 -18.66 1.53
CA SER A 17 -26.62 -19.24 0.64
C SER A 17 -26.04 -19.66 -0.72
N GLU A 18 -24.79 -19.30 -1.02
CA GLU A 18 -24.10 -19.66 -2.25
C GLU A 18 -23.37 -21.01 -2.12
N PRO A 19 -23.20 -21.77 -3.22
CA PRO A 19 -22.42 -23.00 -3.19
C PRO A 19 -20.97 -22.73 -2.77
N LEU A 20 -20.43 -23.59 -1.90
CA LEU A 20 -19.07 -23.43 -1.37
C LEU A 20 -17.97 -23.91 -2.32
N TYR A 21 -18.31 -24.78 -3.28
CA TYR A 21 -17.35 -25.39 -4.22
C TYR A 21 -16.55 -24.41 -5.10
N PRO A 22 -17.09 -23.26 -5.57
CA PRO A 22 -16.37 -22.36 -6.47
C PRO A 22 -15.16 -21.68 -5.79
N THR A 23 -15.23 -21.47 -4.48
CA THR A 23 -14.18 -20.82 -3.67
C THR A 23 -13.49 -21.79 -2.70
N PHE A 24 -13.83 -23.08 -2.78
CA PHE A 24 -13.33 -24.13 -1.89
C PHE A 24 -11.83 -24.36 -2.10
N SER A 25 -11.03 -24.11 -1.06
CA SER A 25 -9.60 -24.41 -1.05
C SER A 25 -9.29 -25.59 -0.12
N VAL A 26 -8.62 -26.61 -0.66
CA VAL A 26 -8.14 -27.77 0.13
C VAL A 26 -7.02 -27.36 1.10
N PHE A 27 -6.26 -26.34 0.73
CA PHE A 27 -5.32 -25.65 1.61
C PHE A 27 -6.06 -24.43 2.17
N GLY A 28 -6.90 -24.70 3.17
CA GLY A 28 -7.50 -23.65 3.99
C GLY A 28 -6.41 -22.76 4.55
N ASP A 29 -6.74 -21.50 4.78
CA ASP A 29 -5.80 -20.45 5.10
C ASP A 29 -4.82 -20.90 6.20
N LEU A 30 -3.60 -21.33 5.83
CA LEU A 30 -2.52 -21.57 6.77
C LEU A 30 -2.12 -20.19 7.28
N TYR A 31 -2.85 -19.74 8.29
CA TYR A 31 -2.63 -18.50 8.99
C TYR A 31 -1.29 -18.67 9.73
N ASP A 32 -0.17 -18.45 9.05
CA ASP A 32 1.15 -18.45 9.70
C ASP A 32 1.36 -17.20 10.58
N GLY A 33 0.33 -16.35 10.69
CA GLY A 33 0.37 -15.10 11.45
C GLY A 33 1.14 -13.99 10.73
N SER A 34 1.73 -14.24 9.55
CA SER A 34 2.31 -13.19 8.73
C SER A 34 1.21 -12.50 7.92
N GLU A 35 1.01 -11.21 8.19
CA GLU A 35 0.26 -10.26 7.34
C GLU A 35 0.90 -10.09 5.93
N SER A 36 1.79 -11.00 5.53
CA SER A 36 2.59 -10.93 4.31
C SER A 36 2.11 -11.84 3.19
N SER A 37 1.12 -12.70 3.42
CA SER A 37 0.54 -13.55 2.37
C SER A 37 -0.48 -12.77 1.51
N LEU A 38 0.00 -11.73 0.82
CA LEU A 38 -0.76 -11.03 -0.23
C LEU A 38 -1.03 -11.92 -1.46
N THR A 39 -0.48 -13.14 -1.45
CA THR A 39 -0.55 -14.13 -2.54
C THR A 39 -1.54 -15.26 -2.27
N GLN A 40 -2.35 -15.16 -1.22
CA GLN A 40 -3.36 -16.16 -0.90
C GLN A 40 -4.52 -16.05 -1.88
N ARG A 41 -4.29 -16.56 -3.08
CA ARG A 41 -5.29 -16.65 -4.13
C ARG A 41 -6.26 -17.74 -3.72
N ARG A 42 -7.39 -17.35 -3.13
CA ARG A 42 -8.56 -18.23 -3.14
C ARG A 42 -8.79 -18.70 -4.59
N PRO A 43 -9.23 -19.94 -4.81
CA PRO A 43 -9.64 -20.38 -6.13
C PRO A 43 -10.60 -19.35 -6.71
N ILE A 44 -10.24 -18.78 -7.85
CA ILE A 44 -11.10 -17.85 -8.58
C ILE A 44 -11.93 -18.72 -9.51
N PRO A 45 -13.27 -18.67 -9.41
CA PRO A 45 -14.14 -19.40 -10.34
C PRO A 45 -13.91 -18.96 -11.78
N ASP A 46 -14.16 -19.85 -12.74
CA ASP A 46 -14.17 -19.46 -14.14
C ASP A 46 -15.41 -18.59 -14.44
N PHE A 47 -15.18 -17.40 -15.02
CA PHE A 47 -16.25 -16.50 -15.45
C PHE A 47 -16.18 -16.35 -16.98
N PRO A 48 -17.22 -16.76 -17.74
CA PRO A 48 -17.24 -16.56 -19.18
C PRO A 48 -17.40 -15.07 -19.47
N LEU A 49 -16.35 -14.46 -20.03
CA LEU A 49 -16.38 -13.07 -20.46
C LEU A 49 -16.84 -13.01 -21.93
N SER A 50 -17.62 -11.98 -22.27
CA SER A 50 -17.94 -11.69 -23.67
C SER A 50 -16.70 -11.22 -24.42
N GLU A 51 -16.63 -11.48 -25.73
CA GLU A 51 -15.51 -11.07 -26.60
C GLU A 51 -15.28 -9.54 -26.53
N SER A 52 -16.30 -8.76 -26.21
CA SER A 52 -16.19 -7.31 -26.04
C SER A 52 -15.23 -6.87 -24.92
N TYR A 53 -14.89 -7.75 -23.97
CA TYR A 53 -13.90 -7.48 -22.92
C TYR A 53 -12.47 -7.91 -23.32
N ASN A 54 -12.31 -8.60 -24.45
CA ASN A 54 -11.00 -9.07 -24.92
C ASN A 54 -10.33 -8.01 -25.80
N VAL A 55 -9.49 -7.18 -25.18
CA VAL A 55 -8.69 -6.17 -25.90
C VAL A 55 -7.28 -6.71 -26.10
N THR A 56 -6.92 -7.00 -27.34
CA THR A 56 -5.61 -7.58 -27.68
C THR A 56 -4.55 -6.54 -28.01
N ASN A 57 -4.93 -5.29 -28.28
CA ASN A 57 -4.01 -4.21 -28.64
C ASN A 57 -3.72 -3.28 -27.45
N VAL A 58 -3.24 -3.85 -26.34
CA VAL A 58 -2.89 -3.09 -25.14
C VAL A 58 -1.41 -2.71 -25.19
N PRO A 59 -1.06 -1.41 -25.14
CA PRO A 59 0.32 -0.96 -25.08
C PRO A 59 1.02 -1.39 -23.78
N SER A 60 2.35 -1.49 -23.82
CA SER A 60 3.16 -1.80 -22.63
C SER A 60 2.93 -0.78 -21.49
N LEU A 61 2.93 -1.26 -20.25
CA LEU A 61 2.63 -0.46 -19.05
C LEU A 61 3.80 0.47 -18.68
N LEU A 62 5.04 -0.02 -18.74
CA LEU A 62 6.24 0.68 -18.26
C LEU A 62 6.39 2.12 -18.77
N PRO A 63 6.23 2.43 -20.07
CA PRO A 63 6.43 3.80 -20.57
C PRO A 63 5.35 4.78 -20.12
N ARG A 64 4.24 4.29 -19.56
CA ARG A 64 3.07 5.10 -19.18
C ARG A 64 2.96 5.30 -17.67
N MET A 65 3.88 4.77 -16.88
CA MET A 65 3.78 4.79 -15.41
C MET A 65 3.76 6.20 -14.83
N SER A 66 4.48 7.15 -15.42
CA SER A 66 4.46 8.55 -14.99
C SER A 66 3.11 9.24 -15.18
N ALA A 67 2.25 8.74 -16.06
CA ALA A 67 0.91 9.26 -16.29
C ALA A 67 -0.16 8.59 -15.40
N MET A 68 0.19 7.53 -14.67
CA MET A 68 -0.75 6.80 -13.81
C MET A 68 -1.01 7.56 -12.51
N SER A 69 -2.17 7.32 -11.89
CA SER A 69 -2.45 7.82 -10.53
C SER A 69 -1.62 7.07 -9.49
N ASP A 70 -1.44 7.68 -8.31
CA ASP A 70 -0.75 7.04 -7.18
C ASP A 70 -1.38 5.69 -6.82
N GLU A 71 -2.72 5.59 -6.87
CA GLU A 71 -3.46 4.35 -6.63
C GLU A 71 -3.03 3.20 -7.55
N THR A 72 -2.93 3.49 -8.86
CA THR A 72 -2.50 2.50 -9.85
C THR A 72 -1.05 2.11 -9.66
N LEU A 73 -0.19 3.04 -9.25
CA LEU A 73 1.20 2.75 -8.92
C LEU A 73 1.31 1.86 -7.68
N PHE A 74 0.50 2.11 -6.64
CA PHE A 74 0.41 1.20 -5.50
C PHE A 74 -0.05 -0.19 -5.91
N PHE A 75 -1.09 -0.28 -6.75
CA PHE A 75 -1.57 -1.54 -7.27
C PHE A 75 -0.46 -2.31 -7.98
N ALA A 76 0.23 -1.68 -8.94
CA ALA A 76 1.36 -2.28 -9.64
C ALA A 76 2.49 -2.73 -8.69
N PHE A 77 2.80 -1.92 -7.68
CA PHE A 77 3.85 -2.18 -6.70
C PHE A 77 3.55 -3.40 -5.82
N TYR A 78 2.32 -3.55 -5.32
CA TYR A 78 1.94 -4.65 -4.42
C TYR A 78 1.56 -5.94 -5.17
N GLN A 79 1.02 -5.85 -6.39
CA GLN A 79 0.56 -7.02 -7.17
C GLN A 79 1.70 -7.75 -7.91
N ASN A 80 2.78 -7.04 -8.25
CA ASN A 80 3.86 -7.58 -9.07
C ASN A 80 5.20 -7.63 -8.31
N PRO A 81 5.29 -8.37 -7.19
CA PRO A 81 6.53 -8.45 -6.42
C PRO A 81 7.66 -9.02 -7.29
N ARG A 82 8.84 -8.40 -7.20
CA ARG A 82 10.06 -8.79 -7.95
C ARG A 82 9.96 -8.58 -9.47
N GLY A 83 8.94 -7.86 -9.96
CA GLY A 83 8.80 -7.50 -11.37
C GLY A 83 9.34 -6.10 -11.67
N LEU A 84 9.59 -5.82 -12.97
CA LEU A 84 9.98 -4.49 -13.46
C LEU A 84 8.91 -3.43 -13.13
N GLU A 85 7.63 -3.81 -13.17
CA GLU A 85 6.52 -2.91 -12.84
C GLU A 85 6.59 -2.43 -11.39
N GLN A 86 7.04 -3.27 -10.45
CA GLN A 86 7.23 -2.85 -9.06
C GLN A 86 8.39 -1.86 -8.91
N GLU A 87 9.49 -2.09 -9.61
CA GLU A 87 10.64 -1.18 -9.60
C GLU A 87 10.24 0.19 -10.15
N GLN A 88 9.61 0.21 -11.33
CA GLN A 88 9.22 1.44 -11.99
C GLN A 88 8.11 2.19 -11.21
N ALA A 89 7.18 1.46 -10.56
CA ALA A 89 6.21 2.07 -9.65
C ALA A 89 6.89 2.72 -8.44
N GLY A 90 7.89 2.05 -7.87
CA GLY A 90 8.67 2.59 -6.76
C GLY A 90 9.46 3.84 -7.14
N ILE A 91 9.97 3.90 -8.38
CA ILE A 91 10.62 5.09 -8.94
C ILE A 91 9.65 6.26 -8.99
N GLU A 92 8.50 6.06 -9.63
CA GLU A 92 7.52 7.12 -9.80
C GLU A 92 6.93 7.58 -8.45
N LEU A 93 6.60 6.65 -7.54
CA LEU A 93 6.11 7.01 -6.20
C LEU A 93 7.13 7.85 -5.43
N HIS A 94 8.42 7.54 -5.54
CA HIS A 94 9.47 8.32 -4.89
C HIS A 94 9.56 9.75 -5.45
N ALA A 95 9.42 9.91 -6.76
CA ALA A 95 9.34 11.22 -7.43
C ALA A 95 8.13 12.05 -6.97
N ARG A 96 7.04 11.38 -6.55
CA ARG A 96 5.82 11.97 -5.98
C ARG A 96 5.85 12.10 -4.46
N PHE A 97 7.05 12.19 -3.87
CA PHE A 97 7.29 12.38 -2.44
C PHE A 97 6.83 11.23 -1.52
N TRP A 98 6.43 10.08 -2.07
CA TRP A 98 6.23 8.89 -1.26
C TRP A 98 7.56 8.27 -0.86
N ARG A 99 7.63 7.72 0.35
CA ARG A 99 8.79 7.01 0.88
C ARG A 99 8.38 5.64 1.37
N TRP A 100 9.21 4.64 1.06
CA TRP A 100 9.00 3.28 1.49
C TRP A 100 9.57 3.08 2.89
N HIS A 101 8.72 2.67 3.82
CA HIS A 101 9.13 2.28 5.16
C HIS A 101 9.50 0.80 5.15
N LYS A 102 10.79 0.47 5.30
CA LYS A 102 11.33 -0.89 5.10
C LYS A 102 10.76 -1.91 6.08
N ILE A 103 10.52 -1.49 7.33
CA ILE A 103 10.01 -2.36 8.40
C ILE A 103 8.49 -2.56 8.28
N LEU A 104 7.71 -1.47 8.26
CA LEU A 104 6.25 -1.52 8.10
C LEU A 104 5.80 -2.01 6.73
N ARG A 105 6.69 -1.97 5.73
CA ARG A 105 6.42 -2.34 4.33
C ARG A 105 5.23 -1.57 3.75
N ARG A 106 5.22 -0.26 4.02
CA ARG A 106 4.16 0.67 3.60
C ARG A 106 4.78 1.93 3.02
N TRP A 107 4.03 2.57 2.13
CA TRP A 107 4.37 3.88 1.61
C TRP A 107 3.79 4.96 2.51
N LEU A 108 4.57 6.02 2.75
CA LEU A 108 4.13 7.21 3.48
C LEU A 108 4.66 8.49 2.85
N GLN A 109 3.97 9.60 3.10
CA GLN A 109 4.45 10.94 2.75
C GLN A 109 4.12 11.94 3.87
N LYS A 110 4.73 13.12 3.80
CA LYS A 110 4.40 14.22 4.72
C LYS A 110 2.97 14.68 4.49
N ASP A 111 2.37 15.11 5.58
CA ASP A 111 1.02 15.65 5.59
C ASP A 111 0.97 17.10 5.07
N THR A 112 1.03 17.27 3.75
CA THR A 112 0.98 18.59 3.11
C THR A 112 -0.42 18.88 2.56
N ALA A 113 -0.75 20.16 2.37
CA ALA A 113 -2.01 20.54 1.71
C ALA A 113 -2.18 19.86 0.34
N GLU A 114 -1.08 19.73 -0.43
CA GLU A 114 -1.09 19.05 -1.72
C GLU A 114 -1.39 17.55 -1.59
N ALA A 115 -0.75 16.88 -0.62
CA ALA A 115 -1.01 15.48 -0.36
C ALA A 115 -2.48 15.23 0.02
N ASN A 116 -3.15 16.20 0.66
CA ASN A 116 -4.56 16.10 1.04
C ASN A 116 -5.55 16.50 -0.09
N ARG A 117 -5.11 17.10 -1.21
CA ARG A 117 -5.99 17.59 -2.29
C ARG A 117 -6.51 16.50 -3.24
N ILE A 118 -5.72 15.47 -3.50
CA ILE A 118 -6.03 14.42 -4.49
C ILE A 118 -6.48 13.16 -3.74
N THR A 119 -7.79 12.95 -3.58
CA THR A 119 -8.34 11.91 -2.69
C THR A 119 -8.85 10.67 -3.43
N SER A 120 -7.99 10.07 -4.26
CA SER A 120 -8.18 8.69 -4.72
C SER A 120 -6.91 7.88 -4.43
N PRO A 121 -6.98 6.83 -3.60
CA PRO A 121 -8.16 6.35 -2.86
C PRO A 121 -8.50 7.23 -1.65
N VAL A 122 -9.65 6.94 -1.01
CA VAL A 122 -10.20 7.69 0.14
C VAL A 122 -9.13 7.93 1.21
N LEU A 123 -9.06 9.16 1.70
CA LEU A 123 -8.24 9.53 2.85
C LEU A 123 -9.09 9.49 4.12
N VAL A 124 -8.69 8.66 5.08
CA VAL A 124 -9.28 8.59 6.42
C VAL A 124 -8.38 9.34 7.40
N ASP A 125 -8.97 10.28 8.14
CA ASP A 125 -8.27 11.02 9.19
C ASP A 125 -8.33 10.27 10.53
N LEU A 126 -7.18 9.81 11.02
CA LEU A 126 -7.03 9.17 12.34
C LEU A 126 -6.32 10.08 13.36
N THR A 127 -6.24 11.38 13.07
CA THR A 127 -5.54 12.37 13.91
C THR A 127 -6.48 13.22 14.78
N ASN A 128 -7.77 12.86 14.84
CA ASN A 128 -8.80 13.65 15.51
C ASN A 128 -8.89 15.10 15.01
N GLY A 129 -8.69 15.33 13.71
CA GLY A 129 -8.76 16.65 13.10
C GLY A 129 -7.50 17.50 13.32
N ALA A 130 -6.32 16.89 13.45
CA ALA A 130 -5.07 17.63 13.55
C ALA A 130 -4.87 18.51 12.30
N PRO A 131 -4.36 19.75 12.46
CA PRO A 131 -4.17 20.67 11.35
C PRO A 131 -3.35 20.06 10.20
N ILE A 132 -3.72 20.40 8.97
CA ILE A 132 -2.92 20.10 7.79
C ILE A 132 -1.64 20.90 7.82
N ASP A 133 -0.53 20.24 7.49
CA ASP A 133 0.82 20.81 7.59
C ASP A 133 1.13 21.21 9.05
N GLY A 134 0.64 20.39 9.99
CA GLY A 134 0.83 20.58 11.42
C GLY A 134 2.31 20.55 11.81
N ALA A 135 2.63 21.19 12.95
CA ALA A 135 4.00 21.32 13.41
C ALA A 135 4.68 19.95 13.62
N VAL A 136 5.85 19.81 13.00
CA VAL A 136 6.69 18.63 13.13
C VAL A 136 7.75 18.88 14.20
N THR A 137 7.89 17.95 15.14
CA THR A 137 8.94 17.97 16.17
C THR A 137 10.04 16.99 15.80
N ARG A 138 11.31 17.41 15.87
CA ARG A 138 12.48 16.54 15.65
C ARG A 138 13.16 16.24 16.97
N PRO A 139 12.73 15.19 17.71
CA PRO A 139 13.32 14.89 19.01
C PRO A 139 14.78 14.43 18.91
N THR A 140 15.18 13.85 17.77
CA THR A 140 16.57 13.52 17.46
C THR A 140 16.87 13.87 15.98
N PRO A 141 18.14 13.93 15.56
CA PRO A 141 18.50 14.19 14.16
C PRO A 141 17.97 13.13 13.17
N THR A 142 17.75 11.90 13.65
CA THR A 142 17.30 10.77 12.84
C THR A 142 15.81 10.52 12.94
N THR A 143 15.10 11.21 13.84
CA THR A 143 13.67 10.97 14.09
C THR A 143 12.83 12.22 13.93
N GLU A 144 11.67 12.07 13.30
CA GLU A 144 10.68 13.12 13.05
C GLU A 144 9.33 12.68 13.62
N ARG A 145 8.73 13.48 14.50
CA ARG A 145 7.37 13.26 15.02
C ARG A 145 6.42 14.29 14.44
N GLY A 146 5.33 13.82 13.83
CA GLY A 146 4.33 14.67 13.20
C GLY A 146 3.18 13.85 12.63
N VAL A 147 2.39 14.48 11.77
CA VAL A 147 1.33 13.80 11.01
C VAL A 147 1.87 13.39 9.65
N PHE A 148 1.56 12.15 9.26
CA PHE A 148 1.94 11.58 7.98
C PHE A 148 0.74 10.92 7.32
N ILE A 149 0.81 10.79 5.99
CA ILE A 149 -0.19 10.06 5.22
C ILE A 149 0.40 8.73 4.80
N PHE A 150 -0.18 7.65 5.30
CA PHE A 150 0.16 6.27 4.94
C PHE A 150 -0.76 5.78 3.83
N PHE A 151 -0.25 4.87 3.01
CA PHE A 151 -1.08 4.02 2.16
C PHE A 151 -1.21 2.63 2.78
N GLU A 152 -2.45 2.20 2.99
CA GLU A 152 -2.82 0.95 3.63
C GLU A 152 -3.28 -0.07 2.59
N PRO A 153 -2.41 -0.99 2.12
CA PRO A 153 -2.74 -1.94 1.07
C PRO A 153 -3.71 -3.03 1.51
N THR A 154 -3.77 -3.34 2.81
CA THR A 154 -4.63 -4.41 3.34
C THR A 154 -5.04 -4.07 4.77
N PRO A 155 -6.30 -4.33 5.17
CA PRO A 155 -7.41 -4.83 4.34
C PRO A 155 -8.18 -3.73 3.59
N HIS A 156 -7.78 -2.46 3.71
CA HIS A 156 -8.66 -1.34 3.41
C HIS A 156 -8.40 -0.58 2.10
N TRP A 157 -7.26 -0.80 1.44
CA TRP A 157 -6.86 -0.11 0.20
C TRP A 157 -7.13 1.40 0.20
N ARG A 158 -6.60 2.10 1.20
CA ARG A 158 -6.92 3.52 1.43
C ARG A 158 -5.74 4.32 1.94
N ARG A 159 -5.88 5.64 1.95
CA ARG A 159 -4.91 6.54 2.57
C ARG A 159 -5.32 6.82 4.01
N GLU A 160 -4.36 6.89 4.92
CA GLU A 160 -4.62 7.16 6.33
C GLU A 160 -3.71 8.24 6.88
N ARG A 161 -4.32 9.28 7.44
CA ARG A 161 -3.66 10.35 8.16
C ARG A 161 -3.40 9.90 9.59
N ARG A 162 -2.14 9.83 10.01
CA ARG A 162 -1.75 9.29 11.31
C ARG A 162 -0.69 10.16 11.97
N GLU A 163 -0.79 10.35 13.28
CA GLU A 163 0.37 10.79 14.07
C GLU A 163 1.40 9.67 14.12
N PHE A 164 2.65 9.98 13.83
CA PHE A 164 3.70 8.98 13.78
C PHE A 164 5.06 9.59 14.17
N THR A 165 5.92 8.76 14.74
CA THR A 165 7.34 9.09 14.95
C THR A 165 8.17 8.29 13.96
N LEU A 166 8.60 8.95 12.91
CA LEU A 166 9.35 8.40 11.80
C LEU A 166 10.84 8.40 12.12
N ASN A 167 11.47 7.22 12.06
CA ASN A 167 12.92 7.09 12.04
C ASN A 167 13.42 7.04 10.58
N TYR A 168 14.31 7.94 10.19
CA TYR A 168 14.83 7.98 8.82
C TYR A 168 15.65 6.74 8.44
N ASP A 169 16.27 6.06 9.41
CA ASP A 169 17.03 4.83 9.14
C ASP A 169 16.11 3.68 8.69
N GLU A 170 14.82 3.77 8.99
CA GLU A 170 13.80 2.79 8.58
C GLU A 170 13.23 3.09 7.19
N LEU A 171 13.54 4.24 6.61
CA LEU A 171 13.20 4.57 5.24
C LEU A 171 14.15 3.94 4.24
N ASP A 172 13.63 3.77 3.04
CA ASP A 172 14.39 3.34 1.89
C ASP A 172 15.08 4.52 1.19
N HIS A 173 16.36 4.35 0.84
CA HIS A 173 17.21 5.40 0.25
C HIS A 173 17.61 5.12 -1.20
N ARG A 174 16.95 4.15 -1.86
CA ARG A 174 17.36 3.62 -3.19
C ARG A 174 17.43 4.67 -4.30
N GLN A 175 16.83 5.85 -4.13
CA GLN A 175 16.92 6.95 -5.07
C GLN A 175 17.64 8.14 -4.42
N GLY A 176 18.97 8.09 -4.49
CA GLY A 176 19.84 9.19 -4.13
C GLY A 176 19.65 10.35 -5.13
N GLY A 177 18.87 11.34 -4.71
CA GLY A 177 18.64 12.59 -5.44
C GLY A 177 17.54 13.37 -4.75
N ASP A 178 17.93 14.42 -4.04
CA ASP A 178 17.12 15.30 -3.21
C ASP A 178 16.55 14.71 -1.90
N ASN A 179 17.24 15.13 -0.85
CA ASN A 179 16.96 14.93 0.55
C ASN A 179 15.69 15.73 0.95
N ALA A 180 14.51 15.36 0.45
CA ALA A 180 13.24 16.01 0.80
C ALA A 180 12.84 15.87 2.29
N PHE A 181 13.61 15.10 3.07
CA PHE A 181 13.41 14.89 4.51
C PHE A 181 14.57 15.41 5.38
N GLY A 182 15.73 15.72 4.79
CA GLY A 182 16.91 16.21 5.51
C GLY A 182 17.03 17.74 5.47
N PRO A 183 17.72 18.36 6.44
CA PRO A 183 18.04 19.78 6.36
C PRO A 183 19.01 20.00 5.18
N GLY A 184 18.71 21.00 4.35
CA GLY A 184 19.68 21.58 3.44
C GLY A 184 20.83 22.20 4.23
N LEU A 185 21.89 21.43 4.46
CA LEU A 185 23.19 21.97 4.84
C LEU A 185 23.97 22.28 3.57
N ALA A 186 23.78 23.48 3.03
CA ALA A 186 24.70 24.09 2.09
C ALA A 186 24.59 25.62 2.15
N GLY A 187 25.11 26.19 3.24
CA GLY A 187 25.54 27.58 3.30
C GLY A 187 26.95 27.60 3.87
N LEU A 188 27.84 28.37 3.21
CA LEU A 188 29.25 28.67 3.53
C LEU A 188 30.31 27.71 2.96
N GLN A 189 30.76 27.97 1.74
CA GLN A 189 32.03 28.67 1.47
C GLN A 189 32.10 29.15 0.02
#